data_AF-A0A2N0HFW7-F1
#
_entry.id   AF-A0A2N0HFW7-F1
#
_cell.length_a   1.000
_cell.length_b   1.000
_cell.length_c   1.000
_cell.angle_alpha   90.00
_cell.angle_beta   90.00
_cell.angle_gamma   90.00
#
_symmetry.space_group_name_H-M   'P 1'
#
loop_
_entity.id
_entity.type
_entity.pdbx_description
1 polymer ?
#
loop_
_entity_poly.entity_id
_entity_poly.type
_entity_poly.pdbx_seq_one_letter_code
_entity_poly.pdbx_strand_id
1 'polypeptide(L)'
;MNTFFKRCLALLFVVVLFDSCSKSDDDCVPIVCKNKGVSNEVCGCDCPPGFSGTDCSTKVPPARIIISKIKITGFPSNKEDGSKWDLAGTSEDAKPDVVIVLNENSVDPPLFVSQPVFNVSNIDGDYISITLDTPIVISDINETLHLFMFDYDLADNYEFMGGWDFKMFNEKNMILPKVISIGSGSGVVKFELQVSYEW
;
A
#
# COMPACT_ATOMS: atom_id res chain seq x y z
N MET A 1 12.40 89.58 -22.98
CA MET A 1 12.91 88.37 -22.30
C MET A 1 12.01 87.20 -22.73
N ASN A 2 12.58 86.28 -23.50
CA ASN A 2 11.88 85.43 -24.48
C ASN A 2 10.89 84.42 -23.88
N THR A 3 9.65 84.49 -24.35
CA THR A 3 8.58 83.48 -24.15
C THR A 3 8.96 82.08 -24.67
N PHE A 4 10.01 81.98 -25.47
CA PHE A 4 10.59 80.72 -25.96
C PHE A 4 11.26 79.90 -24.84
N PHE A 5 11.88 80.56 -23.84
CA PHE A 5 12.65 79.87 -22.79
C PHE A 5 11.74 79.17 -21.75
N LYS A 6 10.52 79.69 -21.54
CA LYS A 6 9.53 79.09 -20.64
C LYS A 6 8.84 77.84 -21.21
N ARG A 7 8.81 77.67 -22.55
CA ARG A 7 8.19 76.51 -23.19
C ARG A 7 9.12 75.29 -23.22
N CYS A 8 10.43 75.47 -23.28
CA CYS A 8 11.39 74.36 -23.17
C CYS A 8 11.51 73.82 -21.73
N LEU A 9 11.33 74.66 -20.71
CA LEU A 9 11.39 74.24 -19.31
C LEU A 9 10.18 73.39 -18.88
N ALA A 10 9.02 73.59 -19.52
CA ALA A 10 7.82 72.78 -19.29
C ALA A 10 7.86 71.41 -19.98
N LEU A 11 8.67 71.25 -21.04
CA LEU A 11 8.86 69.97 -21.74
C LEU A 11 9.92 69.09 -21.09
N LEU A 12 10.88 69.65 -20.35
CA LEU A 12 11.91 68.89 -19.64
C LEU A 12 11.40 68.24 -18.33
N PHE A 13 10.28 68.71 -17.78
CA PHE A 13 9.71 68.17 -16.55
C PHE A 13 8.78 66.96 -16.78
N VAL A 14 8.37 66.69 -18.03
CA VAL A 14 7.45 65.59 -18.38
C VAL A 14 8.21 64.29 -18.74
N VAL A 15 9.51 64.37 -19.05
CA VAL A 15 10.31 63.20 -19.47
C VAL A 15 10.90 62.42 -18.27
N VAL A 16 10.85 62.97 -17.05
CA VAL A 16 11.45 62.35 -15.85
C VAL A 16 10.50 61.38 -15.12
N LEU A 17 9.32 61.08 -15.66
CA LEU A 17 8.32 60.24 -14.99
C LEU A 17 8.18 58.80 -15.54
N PHE A 18 9.07 58.35 -16.43
CA PHE A 18 9.02 57.00 -17.00
C PHE A 18 10.12 56.05 -16.51
N ASP A 19 10.67 56.30 -15.32
CA ASP A 19 11.52 55.31 -14.62
C ASP A 19 10.75 54.68 -13.45
N SER A 20 9.51 54.28 -13.71
CA SER A 20 8.87 53.24 -12.90
C SER A 20 9.36 51.90 -13.44
N CYS A 21 10.59 51.59 -13.06
CA CYS A 21 11.12 50.24 -13.16
C CYS A 21 10.19 49.36 -12.33
N SER A 22 9.26 48.68 -13.02
CA SER A 22 8.45 47.63 -12.44
C SER A 22 9.40 46.54 -11.98
N LYS A 23 9.77 46.55 -10.71
CA LYS A 23 10.29 45.35 -10.06
C LYS A 23 9.19 44.31 -10.25
N SER A 24 9.47 43.31 -11.09
CA SER A 24 8.74 42.06 -11.06
C SER A 24 9.05 41.42 -9.71
N ASP A 25 8.28 41.80 -8.68
CA ASP A 25 8.28 41.19 -7.35
C ASP A 25 7.60 39.79 -7.39
N ASP A 26 7.83 39.02 -8.45
CA ASP A 26 7.37 37.63 -8.61
C ASP A 26 8.51 36.62 -8.45
N ASP A 27 9.69 37.06 -8.00
CA ASP A 27 10.70 36.13 -7.47
C ASP A 27 10.24 35.70 -6.07
N CYS A 28 9.32 34.75 -6.03
CA CYS A 28 9.00 34.04 -4.81
C CYS A 28 10.29 33.40 -4.24
N VAL A 29 10.41 33.30 -2.92
CA VAL A 29 11.60 32.70 -2.29
C VAL A 29 11.45 31.18 -2.36
N PRO A 30 12.34 30.44 -3.07
CA PRO A 30 12.22 28.99 -3.20
C PRO A 30 12.27 28.30 -1.84
N ILE A 31 11.27 27.47 -1.54
CA ILE A 31 11.24 26.63 -0.35
C ILE A 31 12.11 25.38 -0.58
N VAL A 32 12.85 24.95 0.44
CA VAL A 32 13.63 23.71 0.38
C VAL A 32 12.69 22.50 0.49
N CYS A 33 12.49 21.81 -0.61
CA CYS A 33 11.67 20.60 -0.66
C CYS A 33 12.37 19.40 0.02
N LYS A 34 11.66 18.71 0.90
CA LYS A 34 12.13 17.50 1.60
C LYS A 34 11.64 16.24 0.90
N ASN A 35 12.12 15.08 1.37
CA ASN A 35 11.65 13.76 0.94
C ASN A 35 11.66 13.54 -0.59
N LYS A 36 12.63 14.14 -1.30
CA LYS A 36 12.77 14.11 -2.77
C LYS A 36 11.69 14.91 -3.53
N GLY A 37 10.99 15.84 -2.87
CA GLY A 37 10.17 16.83 -3.56
C GLY A 37 11.00 17.71 -4.50
N VAL A 38 10.36 18.21 -5.55
CA VAL A 38 10.97 19.05 -6.58
C VAL A 38 10.38 20.45 -6.48
N SER A 39 11.22 21.49 -6.56
CA SER A 39 10.72 22.86 -6.54
C SER A 39 9.98 23.18 -7.85
N ASN A 40 8.85 23.88 -7.75
CA ASN A 40 8.03 24.25 -8.90
C ASN A 40 8.07 25.75 -9.21
N GLU A 41 7.42 26.15 -10.31
CA GLU A 41 7.47 27.51 -10.86
C GLU A 41 6.86 28.59 -9.95
N VAL A 42 6.09 28.19 -8.92
CA VAL A 42 5.48 29.10 -7.93
C VAL A 42 6.21 29.07 -6.57
N CYS A 43 7.47 28.63 -6.56
CA CYS A 43 8.33 28.49 -5.38
C CYS A 43 7.78 27.58 -4.27
N GLY A 44 6.85 26.70 -4.65
CA GLY A 44 6.41 25.59 -3.83
C GLY A 44 7.19 24.32 -4.14
N CYS A 45 6.63 23.20 -3.70
CA CYS A 45 7.19 21.87 -3.90
C CYS A 45 6.15 20.93 -4.52
N ASP A 46 6.54 20.22 -5.57
CA ASP A 46 5.83 19.07 -6.08
C ASP A 46 6.25 17.85 -5.26
N CYS A 47 5.33 17.37 -4.43
CA CYS A 47 5.62 16.29 -3.48
C CYS A 47 5.45 14.91 -4.13
N PRO A 48 6.38 13.97 -3.87
CA PRO A 48 6.23 12.61 -4.33
C PRO A 48 5.08 11.91 -3.58
N PRO A 49 4.57 10.78 -4.12
CA PRO A 49 3.53 9.99 -3.45
C PRO A 49 3.91 9.66 -2.00
N GLY A 50 2.92 9.79 -1.10
CA GLY A 50 3.11 9.61 0.34
C GLY A 50 3.62 10.84 1.09
N PHE A 51 3.75 11.99 0.42
CA PHE A 51 4.16 13.24 1.06
C PHE A 51 3.27 14.41 0.63
N SER A 52 3.10 15.37 1.54
CA SER A 52 2.35 16.62 1.34
C SER A 52 2.91 17.75 2.20
N GLY A 53 2.25 18.90 2.16
CA GLY A 53 2.69 20.13 2.82
C GLY A 53 3.56 20.99 1.90
N THR A 54 3.83 22.22 2.33
CA THR A 54 4.54 23.23 1.52
C THR A 54 5.98 22.84 1.20
N ASP A 55 6.62 22.02 2.03
CA ASP A 55 7.98 21.52 1.88
C ASP A 55 8.06 19.98 1.75
N CYS A 56 6.93 19.30 1.53
CA CYS A 56 6.83 17.83 1.48
C CYS A 56 7.26 17.11 2.77
N SER A 57 7.26 17.79 3.92
CA SER A 57 7.61 17.19 5.21
C SER A 57 6.51 16.30 5.81
N THR A 58 5.26 16.52 5.42
CA THR A 58 4.11 15.80 5.99
C THR A 58 3.95 14.47 5.27
N LYS A 59 3.96 13.36 5.99
CA LYS A 59 3.69 12.05 5.41
C LYS A 59 2.18 11.83 5.28
N VAL A 60 1.78 11.16 4.20
CA VAL A 60 0.37 10.87 3.88
C VAL A 60 0.20 9.36 3.72
N PRO A 61 -0.82 8.76 4.37
CA PRO A 61 -1.11 7.35 4.16
C PRO A 61 -1.60 7.09 2.72
N PRO A 62 -1.44 5.88 2.19
CA PRO A 62 -2.02 5.52 0.91
C PRO A 62 -3.54 5.57 0.96
N ALA A 63 -4.18 5.93 -0.15
CA ALA A 63 -5.62 5.81 -0.30
C ALA A 63 -6.07 4.36 -0.45
N ARG A 64 -5.22 3.50 -1.05
CA ARG A 64 -5.52 2.08 -1.29
C ARG A 64 -4.29 1.20 -1.15
N ILE A 65 -4.52 -0.06 -0.76
CA ILE A 65 -3.51 -1.11 -0.74
C ILE A 65 -3.96 -2.23 -1.68
N ILE A 66 -3.07 -2.65 -2.57
CA ILE A 66 -3.37 -3.64 -3.60
C ILE A 66 -2.57 -4.90 -3.32
N ILE A 67 -3.24 -6.03 -3.10
CA ILE A 67 -2.64 -7.36 -2.96
C ILE A 67 -2.61 -8.01 -4.34
N SER A 68 -1.42 -8.45 -4.76
CA SER A 68 -1.20 -9.07 -6.08
C SER A 68 -0.84 -10.55 -6.01
N LYS A 69 -0.35 -11.00 -4.86
CA LYS A 69 0.08 -12.37 -4.63
C LYS A 69 0.01 -12.70 -3.15
N ILE A 70 -0.37 -13.94 -2.86
CA ILE A 70 -0.37 -14.52 -1.53
C ILE A 70 0.55 -15.72 -1.56
N LYS A 71 1.50 -15.79 -0.62
CA LYS A 71 2.28 -16.99 -0.37
C LYS A 71 1.87 -17.63 0.94
N ILE A 72 1.73 -18.94 0.93
CA ILE A 72 1.67 -19.75 2.14
C ILE A 72 3.11 -20.16 2.45
N THR A 73 3.59 -19.83 3.65
CA THR A 73 4.98 -20.08 4.08
C THR A 73 5.06 -21.04 5.27
N GLY A 74 3.93 -21.57 5.72
CA GLY A 74 3.86 -22.59 6.75
C GLY A 74 2.42 -22.87 7.18
N PHE A 75 2.16 -24.09 7.62
CA PHE A 75 0.88 -24.55 8.15
C PHE A 75 1.10 -25.82 8.99
N PRO A 76 0.16 -26.21 9.87
CA PRO A 76 0.31 -27.43 10.66
C PRO A 76 0.22 -28.70 9.80
N SER A 77 1.16 -29.64 9.99
CA SER A 77 1.18 -30.92 9.25
C SER A 77 0.07 -31.90 9.67
N ASN A 78 -0.55 -31.66 10.82
CA ASN A 78 -1.53 -32.51 11.48
C ASN A 78 -2.54 -31.63 12.22
N LYS A 79 -3.70 -32.18 12.54
CA LYS A 79 -4.70 -31.57 13.42
C LYS A 79 -4.15 -31.41 14.84
N GLU A 80 -4.82 -30.60 15.66
CA GLU A 80 -4.40 -30.37 17.06
C GLU A 80 -4.34 -31.65 17.90
N ASP A 81 -5.20 -32.62 17.60
CA ASP A 81 -5.24 -33.95 18.25
C ASP A 81 -4.17 -34.93 17.72
N GLY A 82 -3.34 -34.49 16.76
CA GLY A 82 -2.31 -35.29 16.11
C GLY A 82 -2.81 -36.15 14.96
N SER A 83 -4.11 -36.16 14.66
CA SER A 83 -4.66 -36.84 13.49
C SER A 83 -4.29 -36.14 12.17
N LYS A 84 -4.61 -36.78 11.05
CA LYS A 84 -4.32 -36.27 9.70
C LYS A 84 -5.46 -35.39 9.20
N TRP A 85 -5.13 -34.47 8.31
CA TRP A 85 -6.07 -33.58 7.63
C TRP A 85 -7.09 -34.41 6.85
N ASP A 86 -6.61 -35.15 5.86
CA ASP A 86 -7.46 -36.05 5.05
C ASP A 86 -7.66 -37.44 5.68
N LEU A 87 -8.86 -37.99 5.43
CA LEU A 87 -9.36 -39.24 6.00
C LEU A 87 -9.43 -40.41 5.00
N ALA A 88 -8.55 -40.56 4.02
CA ALA A 88 -8.52 -41.80 3.22
C ALA A 88 -7.25 -42.02 2.38
N GLY A 89 -6.53 -43.11 2.65
CA GLY A 89 -5.56 -43.69 1.71
C GLY A 89 -4.18 -43.96 2.30
N THR A 90 -3.22 -44.28 1.43
CA THR A 90 -1.82 -44.50 1.82
C THR A 90 -1.24 -43.24 2.49
N SER A 91 -0.07 -43.30 3.12
CA SER A 91 0.52 -42.14 3.83
C SER A 91 0.70 -40.87 2.99
N GLU A 92 0.57 -40.95 1.67
CA GLU A 92 0.61 -39.82 0.74
C GLU A 92 -0.74 -39.11 0.58
N ASP A 93 -1.87 -39.82 0.77
CA ASP A 93 -3.25 -39.33 0.65
C ASP A 93 -3.78 -38.71 1.96
N ALA A 94 -2.89 -38.48 2.93
CA ALA A 94 -3.20 -37.93 4.26
C ALA A 94 -2.70 -36.48 4.41
N LYS A 95 -2.50 -35.79 3.28
CA LYS A 95 -1.90 -34.47 3.17
C LYS A 95 -3.00 -33.46 2.84
N PRO A 96 -3.06 -32.31 3.51
CA PRO A 96 -4.15 -31.37 3.33
C PRO A 96 -4.28 -30.84 1.91
N ASP A 97 -5.51 -30.51 1.55
CA ASP A 97 -5.91 -29.82 0.34
C ASP A 97 -6.20 -28.34 0.69
N VAL A 98 -5.21 -27.46 0.54
CA VAL A 98 -5.30 -26.12 1.14
C VAL A 98 -6.13 -25.14 0.31
N VAL A 99 -7.03 -24.43 0.99
CA VAL A 99 -7.79 -23.28 0.48
C VAL A 99 -7.55 -22.08 1.39
N ILE A 100 -7.35 -20.90 0.81
CA ILE A 100 -7.23 -19.65 1.57
C ILE A 100 -8.44 -18.75 1.33
N VAL A 101 -8.86 -18.07 2.39
CA VAL A 101 -9.99 -17.15 2.39
C VAL A 101 -9.55 -15.83 3.02
N LEU A 102 -9.78 -14.72 2.32
CA LEU A 102 -9.53 -13.37 2.83
C LEU A 102 -10.86 -12.62 2.98
N ASN A 103 -11.12 -12.07 4.16
CA ASN A 103 -12.34 -11.34 4.49
C ASN A 103 -12.10 -9.91 4.97
N GLU A 104 -12.96 -9.03 4.47
CA GLU A 104 -13.49 -7.80 5.04
C GLU A 104 -14.34 -7.99 6.30
N ASN A 105 -13.98 -7.56 7.52
CA ASN A 105 -14.95 -7.45 8.65
C ASN A 105 -15.82 -8.70 8.95
N SER A 106 -15.33 -9.92 8.65
CA SER A 106 -16.14 -11.15 8.70
C SER A 106 -17.40 -11.14 7.81
N VAL A 107 -17.40 -10.36 6.73
CA VAL A 107 -18.49 -10.21 5.76
C VAL A 107 -18.48 -11.37 4.74
N ASP A 108 -19.68 -11.84 4.40
CA ASP A 108 -19.99 -12.74 3.28
C ASP A 108 -20.62 -11.89 2.15
N PRO A 109 -20.11 -11.90 0.91
CA PRO A 109 -19.06 -12.77 0.37
C PRO A 109 -17.63 -12.37 0.77
N PRO A 110 -16.70 -13.33 0.80
CA PRO A 110 -15.27 -13.07 1.01
C PRO A 110 -14.69 -12.17 -0.07
N LEU A 111 -13.63 -11.42 0.27
CA LEU A 111 -12.86 -10.64 -0.71
C LEU A 111 -12.14 -11.57 -1.70
N PHE A 112 -11.72 -12.74 -1.23
CA PHE A 112 -11.03 -13.73 -2.04
C PHE A 112 -11.15 -15.13 -1.47
N VAL A 113 -11.30 -16.11 -2.35
CA VAL A 113 -11.19 -17.54 -2.08
C VAL A 113 -10.27 -18.14 -3.15
N SER A 114 -9.23 -18.86 -2.75
CA SER A 114 -8.38 -19.56 -3.72
C SER A 114 -9.05 -20.82 -4.27
N GLN A 115 -8.54 -21.30 -5.40
CA GLN A 115 -8.75 -22.70 -5.77
C GLN A 115 -8.02 -23.61 -4.76
N PRO A 116 -8.51 -24.85 -4.52
CA PRO A 116 -7.79 -25.82 -3.70
C PRO A 116 -6.42 -26.16 -4.30
N VAL A 117 -5.41 -26.27 -3.44
CA VAL A 117 -4.09 -26.80 -3.80
C VAL A 117 -3.94 -28.17 -3.14
N PHE A 118 -4.02 -29.21 -3.97
CA PHE A 118 -4.21 -30.57 -3.48
C PHE A 118 -2.92 -31.21 -2.93
N ASN A 119 -3.06 -32.05 -1.91
CA ASN A 119 -2.06 -32.96 -1.33
C ASN A 119 -0.74 -32.26 -0.93
N VAL A 120 -0.83 -31.10 -0.27
CA VAL A 120 0.34 -30.28 0.06
C VAL A 120 1.04 -30.74 1.34
N SER A 121 2.37 -30.71 1.32
CA SER A 121 3.20 -31.01 2.50
C SER A 121 3.66 -29.73 3.19
N ASN A 122 3.96 -29.81 4.48
CA ASN A 122 4.50 -28.66 5.22
C ASN A 122 5.80 -28.15 4.55
N ILE A 123 5.93 -26.84 4.50
CA ILE A 123 6.77 -26.15 3.54
C ILE A 123 8.10 -25.70 4.18
N ASP A 124 8.86 -26.64 4.77
CA ASP A 124 10.11 -26.32 5.46
C ASP A 124 11.15 -25.68 4.51
N GLY A 125 11.23 -24.36 4.55
CA GLY A 125 12.09 -23.55 3.68
C GLY A 125 11.56 -23.28 2.27
N ASP A 126 10.32 -23.69 1.94
CA ASP A 126 9.69 -23.49 0.63
C ASP A 126 8.34 -22.75 0.77
N TYR A 127 7.57 -22.53 -0.30
CA TYR A 127 6.28 -21.84 -0.25
C TYR A 127 5.30 -22.27 -1.34
N ILE A 128 3.99 -22.15 -1.07
CA ILE A 128 2.94 -22.23 -2.10
C ILE A 128 2.60 -20.81 -2.52
N SER A 129 2.69 -20.52 -3.82
CA SER A 129 2.43 -19.17 -4.36
C SER A 129 1.12 -19.13 -5.13
N ILE A 130 0.21 -18.25 -4.69
CA ILE A 130 -1.06 -17.96 -5.33
C ILE A 130 -0.96 -16.56 -5.96
N THR A 131 -0.87 -16.51 -7.29
CA THR A 131 -0.90 -15.24 -8.04
C THR A 131 -2.36 -14.90 -8.34
N LEU A 132 -2.74 -13.64 -8.12
CA LEU A 132 -4.11 -13.20 -8.30
C LEU A 132 -4.30 -12.66 -9.72
N ASP A 133 -5.17 -13.28 -10.51
CA ASP A 133 -5.53 -12.79 -11.85
C ASP A 133 -6.20 -11.41 -11.78
N THR A 134 -6.97 -11.19 -10.72
CA THR A 134 -7.54 -9.89 -10.34
C THR A 134 -6.98 -9.49 -8.98
N PRO A 135 -6.15 -8.45 -8.89
CA PRO A 135 -5.62 -7.97 -7.62
C PRO A 135 -6.74 -7.57 -6.65
N ILE A 136 -6.55 -7.86 -5.37
CA ILE A 136 -7.51 -7.47 -4.31
C ILE A 136 -7.20 -6.03 -3.89
N VAL A 137 -8.20 -5.16 -3.93
CA VAL A 137 -8.07 -3.74 -3.58
C VAL A 137 -8.68 -3.49 -2.22
N ILE A 138 -7.84 -3.11 -1.25
CA ILE A 138 -8.25 -2.71 0.09
C ILE A 138 -8.43 -1.19 0.08
N SER A 139 -9.68 -0.75 0.21
CA SER A 139 -10.04 0.68 0.17
C SER A 139 -10.00 1.34 1.55
N ASP A 140 -10.33 0.60 2.61
CA ASP A 140 -10.13 1.05 3.98
C ASP A 140 -8.84 0.46 4.54
N ILE A 141 -7.79 1.27 4.57
CA ILE A 141 -6.46 0.85 5.02
C ILE A 141 -6.37 0.62 6.53
N ASN A 142 -7.35 1.09 7.29
CA ASN A 142 -7.41 0.95 8.74
C ASN A 142 -8.23 -0.25 9.19
N GLU A 143 -8.82 -0.95 8.23
CA GLU A 143 -9.66 -2.11 8.46
C GLU A 143 -8.85 -3.32 8.91
N THR A 144 -9.49 -4.16 9.72
CA THR A 144 -8.95 -5.46 10.13
C THR A 144 -9.37 -6.49 9.09
N LEU A 145 -8.37 -7.11 8.46
CA LEU A 145 -8.56 -8.22 7.54
C LEU A 145 -8.43 -9.54 8.27
N HIS A 146 -9.18 -10.53 7.81
CA HIS A 146 -9.09 -11.90 8.30
C HIS A 146 -8.59 -12.81 7.18
N LEU A 147 -7.45 -13.45 7.39
CA LEU A 147 -6.86 -14.40 6.45
C LEU A 147 -6.87 -15.80 7.07
N PHE A 148 -7.73 -16.66 6.54
CA PHE A 148 -7.96 -18.01 7.01
C PHE A 148 -7.44 -19.04 6.01
N MET A 149 -7.08 -20.20 6.53
CA MET A 149 -6.74 -21.40 5.77
C MET A 149 -7.65 -22.53 6.19
N PHE A 150 -8.10 -23.28 5.18
CA PHE A 150 -8.91 -24.47 5.34
C PHE A 150 -8.29 -25.63 4.60
N ASP A 151 -8.52 -26.81 5.12
CA ASP A 151 -8.37 -28.08 4.44
C ASP A 151 -9.68 -28.39 3.68
N TYR A 152 -9.57 -28.79 2.42
CA TYR A 152 -10.69 -29.05 1.53
C TYR A 152 -10.84 -30.54 1.26
N ASP A 153 -11.77 -31.19 1.94
CA ASP A 153 -12.16 -32.55 1.61
C ASP A 153 -13.19 -32.56 0.45
N LEU A 154 -13.24 -33.68 -0.27
CA LEU A 154 -14.29 -33.95 -1.26
C LEU A 154 -15.69 -33.71 -0.67
N ALA A 155 -16.61 -33.19 -1.50
CA ALA A 155 -17.98 -32.77 -1.15
C ALA A 155 -18.09 -31.48 -0.31
N ASP A 156 -17.17 -30.53 -0.54
CA ASP A 156 -17.19 -29.17 0.02
C ASP A 156 -17.15 -29.15 1.55
N ASN A 157 -16.45 -30.12 2.14
CA ASN A 157 -16.20 -30.15 3.57
C ASN A 157 -14.90 -29.38 3.86
N TYR A 158 -15.04 -28.21 4.48
CA TYR A 158 -13.92 -27.34 4.84
C TYR A 158 -13.58 -27.49 6.31
N GLU A 159 -12.36 -27.91 6.61
CA GLU A 159 -11.86 -27.96 7.99
C GLU A 159 -10.87 -26.82 8.27
N PHE A 160 -11.06 -26.10 9.37
CA PHE A 160 -10.24 -24.94 9.69
C PHE A 160 -8.83 -25.32 10.14
N MET A 161 -7.81 -24.85 9.41
CA MET A 161 -6.39 -25.10 9.73
C MET A 161 -5.74 -23.98 10.54
N GLY A 162 -6.32 -22.77 10.51
CA GLY A 162 -5.82 -21.61 11.22
C GLY A 162 -6.01 -20.31 10.45
N GLY A 163 -5.70 -19.17 11.08
CA GLY A 163 -5.70 -17.88 10.42
C GLY A 163 -5.27 -16.74 11.31
N TRP A 164 -5.34 -15.53 10.75
CA TRP A 164 -4.89 -14.30 11.38
C TRP A 164 -5.83 -13.14 11.13
N ASP A 165 -6.00 -12.35 12.18
CA ASP A 165 -6.56 -11.01 12.11
C ASP A 165 -5.40 -10.01 12.05
N PHE A 166 -5.40 -9.13 11.06
CA PHE A 166 -4.29 -8.21 10.86
C PHE A 166 -4.73 -6.92 10.17
N LYS A 167 -3.95 -5.85 10.36
CA LYS A 167 -4.11 -4.59 9.64
C LYS A 167 -3.00 -4.46 8.60
N MET A 168 -3.38 -4.06 7.39
CA MET A 168 -2.42 -3.85 6.29
C MET A 168 -1.53 -2.63 6.53
N PHE A 169 -2.03 -1.64 7.28
CA PHE A 169 -1.35 -0.39 7.55
C PHE A 169 -1.15 -0.16 9.04
N ASN A 170 0.04 0.34 9.40
CA ASN A 170 0.36 0.78 10.74
C ASN A 170 0.65 2.29 10.72
N GLU A 171 -0.34 3.07 11.15
CA GLU A 171 -0.30 4.54 11.15
C GLU A 171 0.86 5.10 12.00
N LYS A 172 1.25 4.40 13.08
CA LYS A 172 2.23 4.91 14.04
C LYS A 172 3.62 5.08 13.43
N ASN A 173 4.01 4.18 12.54
CA ASN A 173 5.35 4.17 11.94
C ASN A 173 5.33 4.47 10.43
N MET A 174 4.15 4.44 9.77
CA MET A 174 3.99 4.62 8.32
C MET A 174 4.99 3.79 7.50
N ILE A 175 5.16 2.53 7.91
CA ILE A 175 6.00 1.58 7.19
C ILE A 175 5.11 0.98 6.09
N LEU A 176 5.58 1.08 4.84
CA LEU A 176 4.88 0.62 3.65
C LEU A 176 5.71 -0.47 2.95
N PRO A 177 5.77 -1.69 3.50
CA PRO A 177 6.59 -2.75 2.94
C PRO A 177 5.98 -3.30 1.65
N LYS A 178 6.81 -3.74 0.71
CA LYS A 178 6.31 -4.44 -0.50
C LYS A 178 5.80 -5.86 -0.21
N VAL A 179 6.18 -6.40 0.95
CA VAL A 179 5.79 -7.73 1.44
C VAL A 179 5.34 -7.61 2.89
N ILE A 180 4.12 -8.05 3.18
CA ILE A 180 3.59 -8.13 4.55
C ILE A 180 3.66 -9.60 4.98
N SER A 181 4.52 -9.90 5.96
CA SER A 181 4.62 -11.22 6.56
C SER A 181 3.62 -11.34 7.71
N ILE A 182 2.80 -12.38 7.68
CA ILE A 182 1.75 -12.66 8.65
C ILE A 182 2.04 -13.99 9.32
N GLY A 183 1.99 -13.98 10.64
CA GLY A 183 2.18 -15.13 11.50
C GLY A 183 3.50 -15.15 12.23
N SER A 184 3.43 -15.46 13.53
CA SER A 184 4.58 -15.61 14.42
C SER A 184 4.45 -16.90 15.23
N GLY A 185 5.55 -17.62 15.42
CA GLY A 185 5.58 -18.89 16.17
C GLY A 185 5.62 -20.14 15.30
N SER A 186 5.80 -21.30 15.92
CA SER A 186 5.75 -22.63 15.30
C SER A 186 4.36 -23.25 15.47
N GLY A 187 3.82 -23.91 14.44
CA GLY A 187 2.56 -24.66 14.55
C GLY A 187 1.29 -23.90 14.12
N VAL A 188 1.43 -22.66 13.65
CA VAL A 188 0.33 -21.84 13.11
C VAL A 188 0.57 -21.58 11.62
N VAL A 189 -0.52 -21.32 10.88
CA VAL A 189 -0.45 -20.91 9.46
C VAL A 189 0.36 -19.62 9.31
N LYS A 190 1.08 -19.47 8.20
CA LYS A 190 1.93 -18.30 7.90
C LYS A 190 1.75 -17.88 6.46
N PHE A 191 1.75 -16.56 6.26
CA PHE A 191 1.52 -15.98 4.95
C PHE A 191 2.52 -14.86 4.63
N GLU A 192 2.75 -14.63 3.34
CA GLU A 192 3.33 -13.38 2.85
C GLU A 192 2.41 -12.79 1.79
N LEU A 193 2.07 -11.51 1.94
CA LEU A 193 1.29 -10.77 0.95
C LEU A 193 2.20 -9.84 0.15
N GLN A 194 2.19 -9.96 -1.18
CA GLN A 194 2.87 -9.01 -2.05
C GLN A 194 1.93 -7.84 -2.35
N VAL A 195 2.33 -6.65 -1.92
CA VAL A 195 1.47 -5.46 -1.91
C VAL A 195 2.07 -4.28 -2.68
N SER A 196 1.19 -3.41 -3.15
CA SER A 196 1.51 -2.09 -3.67
C SER A 196 0.54 -1.04 -3.10
N TYR A 197 0.90 0.22 -3.26
CA TYR A 197 0.24 1.35 -2.62
C TYR A 197 -0.12 2.41 -3.64
N GLU A 198 -1.29 3.00 -3.49
CA GLU A 198 -1.75 4.13 -4.30
C GLU A 198 -2.13 5.30 -3.39
N TRP A 199 -1.77 6.52 -3.78
CA TRP A 199 -2.00 7.77 -3.07
C TRP A 199 -2.88 8.70 -3.90
#